data_AF-A0A0P9FU48-F1
#
_entry.id   AF-A0A0P9FU48-F1
#
_cell.length_a   1.000
_cell.length_b   1.000
_cell.length_c   1.000
_cell.angle_alpha   90.00
_cell.angle_beta   90.00
_cell.angle_gamma   90.00
#
_symmetry.space_group_name_H-M   'P 1'
#
loop_
_entity.id
_entity.type
_entity.pdbx_description
1 polymer ?
#
loop_
_entity_poly.entity_id
_entity_poly.type
_entity_poly.pdbx_seq_one_letter_code
_entity_poly.pdbx_strand_id
1 'polypeptide(L)'
;MKMERTSILLPQNYLKEIDSIAKDQGLDRATLIRQLLITGIKEYKVKLATELYRNEKISLGKAAEIADISIWEMMDILREQKIPSAYRISDAREEIRRILKEHKIPSHNIKAK
;
A
#
# COMPACT_ATOMS: atom_id res chain seq x y z
N MET A 1 -11.20 -8.08 16.02
CA MET A 1 -9.86 -7.46 16.06
C MET A 1 -9.60 -7.00 17.49
N LYS A 2 -8.43 -7.29 18.07
CA LYS A 2 -8.08 -6.81 19.42
C LYS A 2 -7.84 -5.29 19.33
N MET A 3 -8.43 -4.52 20.25
CA MET A 3 -8.20 -3.08 20.33
C MET A 3 -7.21 -2.75 21.44
N GLU A 4 -6.33 -1.78 21.18
CA GLU A 4 -5.36 -1.28 22.15
C GLU A 4 -5.49 0.25 22.26
N ARG A 5 -5.28 0.78 23.47
CA ARG A 5 -5.40 2.23 23.72
C ARG A 5 -4.09 2.92 23.35
N THR A 6 -4.20 3.98 22.59
CA THR A 6 -3.09 4.90 22.29
C THR A 6 -3.53 6.34 22.56
N SER A 7 -2.58 7.21 22.90
CA SER A 7 -2.81 8.64 23.15
C SER A 7 -2.00 9.46 22.15
N ILE A 8 -2.62 10.47 21.55
CA ILE A 8 -1.99 11.34 20.55
C ILE A 8 -2.23 12.81 20.90
N LEU A 9 -1.27 13.67 20.55
CA LEU A 9 -1.42 15.12 20.63
C LEU A 9 -1.76 15.66 19.24
N LEU A 10 -2.85 16.43 19.16
CA LEU A 10 -3.33 17.04 17.92
C LEU A 10 -3.53 18.54 18.13
N PRO A 11 -3.28 19.37 17.10
CA PRO A 11 -3.61 20.79 17.18
C PRO A 11 -5.10 21.00 17.42
N GLN A 12 -5.45 22.01 18.22
CA GLN A 12 -6.82 22.22 18.68
C GLN A 12 -7.82 22.44 17.54
N ASN A 13 -7.39 23.07 16.44
CA ASN A 13 -8.24 23.32 15.28
C ASN A 13 -8.69 22.00 14.61
N TYR A 14 -7.80 21.02 14.47
CA TYR A 14 -8.15 19.71 13.90
C TYR A 14 -9.10 18.93 14.81
N LEU A 15 -8.90 18.99 16.14
CA LEU A 15 -9.83 18.34 17.08
C LEU A 15 -11.25 18.93 16.98
N LYS A 16 -11.36 20.26 16.86
CA LYS A 16 -12.66 20.93 16.68
C LYS A 16 -13.35 20.52 15.37
N GLU A 17 -12.58 20.39 14.30
CA GLU A 17 -13.10 19.95 13.00
C GLU A 17 -13.62 18.51 13.06
N ILE A 18 -12.83 17.59 13.64
CA ILE A 18 -13.23 16.20 13.87
C ILE A 18 -14.51 16.14 14.72
N ASP A 19 -14.61 16.94 15.78
CA ASP A 19 -15.83 16.99 16.61
C ASP A 19 -17.06 17.43 15.83
N SER A 20 -16.91 18.43 14.96
CA SER A 20 -18.00 18.90 14.11
C SER A 20 -18.48 17.80 13.17
N ILE A 21 -17.56 17.17 12.46
CA ILE A 21 -17.88 16.08 11.51
C ILE A 21 -18.52 14.89 12.24
N ALA A 22 -17.99 14.54 13.41
CA ALA A 22 -18.54 13.43 14.20
C ALA A 22 -19.99 13.73 14.62
N LYS A 23 -20.25 14.96 15.08
CA LYS A 23 -21.61 15.40 15.44
C LYS A 23 -22.56 15.35 14.25
N ASP A 24 -22.13 15.85 13.09
CA ASP A 24 -22.96 15.88 11.87
C ASP A 24 -23.31 14.47 11.38
N GLN A 25 -22.43 13.49 11.62
CA GLN A 25 -22.64 12.08 11.28
C GLN A 25 -23.27 11.25 12.40
N GLY A 26 -23.56 11.83 13.57
CA GLY A 26 -24.10 11.10 14.73
C GLY A 26 -23.12 10.08 15.32
N LEU A 27 -21.81 10.30 15.17
CA LEU A 27 -20.74 9.44 15.66
C LEU A 27 -20.07 10.06 16.89
N ASP A 28 -19.47 9.22 17.74
CA ASP A 28 -18.52 9.72 18.74
C ASP A 28 -17.17 10.06 18.10
N ARG A 29 -16.44 10.99 18.72
CA ARG A 29 -15.11 11.44 18.27
C ARG A 29 -14.17 10.26 18.00
N ALA A 30 -14.14 9.27 18.89
CA ALA A 30 -13.19 8.17 18.78
C ALA A 30 -13.53 7.25 17.60
N THR A 31 -14.82 7.07 17.29
CA THR A 31 -15.26 6.34 16.10
C THR A 31 -14.82 7.02 14.81
N LEU A 32 -15.03 8.34 14.70
CA LEU A 32 -14.59 9.08 13.51
C LEU A 32 -13.05 9.05 13.37
N ILE A 33 -12.31 9.28 14.46
CA ILE A 33 -10.84 9.20 14.45
C ILE A 33 -10.37 7.82 13.97
N ARG A 34 -10.98 6.74 14.47
CA ARG A 34 -10.63 5.38 14.02
C ARG A 34 -10.90 5.17 12.53
N GLN A 35 -12.05 5.62 12.03
CA GLN A 35 -12.41 5.50 10.61
C GLN A 35 -11.42 6.28 9.72
N LEU A 36 -11.10 7.52 10.09
CA LEU A 36 -10.12 8.34 9.39
C LEU A 36 -8.74 7.70 9.40
N LEU A 37 -8.28 7.17 10.55
CA LEU A 37 -6.99 6.49 10.64
C LEU A 37 -6.92 5.23 9.77
N ILE A 38 -7.95 4.38 9.81
CA ILE A 38 -7.99 3.16 8.97
C ILE A 38 -7.96 3.52 7.49
N THR A 39 -8.73 4.53 7.09
CA THR A 39 -8.79 5.01 5.70
C THR A 39 -7.46 5.60 5.28
N GLY A 40 -6.88 6.49 6.10
CA GLY A 40 -5.59 7.11 5.83
C GLY A 40 -4.45 6.10 5.75
N ILE A 41 -4.48 5.01 6.54
CA ILE A 41 -3.50 3.92 6.42
C ILE A 41 -3.62 3.24 5.05
N LYS A 42 -4.84 2.92 4.59
CA LYS A 42 -5.05 2.29 3.28
C LYS A 42 -4.54 3.18 2.15
N GLU A 43 -4.91 4.45 2.16
CA GLU A 43 -4.46 5.44 1.16
C GLU A 43 -2.94 5.60 1.18
N TYR A 44 -2.33 5.65 2.36
CA TYR A 44 -0.88 5.73 2.51
C TYR A 44 -0.17 4.52 1.91
N LYS A 45 -0.69 3.29 2.15
CA LYS A 45 -0.11 2.06 1.60
C LYS A 45 -0.16 2.05 0.06
N VAL A 46 -1.29 2.45 -0.53
CA VAL A 46 -1.44 2.58 -1.99
C VAL A 46 -0.45 3.59 -2.55
N LYS A 47 -0.36 4.78 -1.94
CA LYS A 47 0.58 5.83 -2.35
C LYS A 47 2.03 5.35 -2.29
N LEU A 48 2.42 4.72 -1.17
CA LEU A 48 3.77 4.19 -0.98
C LEU A 48 4.10 3.10 -2.02
N ALA A 49 3.21 2.12 -2.19
CA ALA A 49 3.37 1.05 -3.18
C ALA A 49 3.54 1.60 -4.59
N THR A 50 2.73 2.59 -4.94
CA THR A 50 2.76 3.24 -6.25
C THR A 50 4.06 3.99 -6.51
N GLU A 51 4.55 4.75 -5.52
CA GLU A 51 5.83 5.46 -5.65
C GLU A 51 7.02 4.49 -5.70
N LEU A 52 7.01 3.40 -4.93
CA LEU A 52 8.06 2.38 -5.00
C LEU A 52 8.08 1.68 -6.36
N TYR A 53 6.90 1.34 -6.91
CA TYR A 53 6.78 0.75 -8.25
C TYR A 53 7.25 1.72 -9.33
N ARG A 54 6.80 2.98 -9.28
CA ARG A 54 7.18 4.04 -10.23
C ARG A 54 8.70 4.24 -10.26
N ASN A 55 9.35 4.18 -9.10
CA ASN A 55 10.80 4.31 -8.97
C ASN A 55 11.57 2.99 -9.22
N GLU A 56 10.91 1.97 -9.77
CA GLU A 56 11.48 0.66 -10.13
C GLU A 56 12.11 -0.10 -8.95
N LYS A 57 11.65 0.16 -7.72
CA LYS A 57 12.19 -0.46 -6.50
C LYS A 57 11.56 -1.81 -6.17
N ILE A 58 10.35 -2.07 -6.67
CA ILE A 58 9.56 -3.28 -6.38
C ILE A 58 8.77 -3.70 -7.64
N SER A 59 8.37 -4.97 -7.74
CA SER A 59 7.44 -5.44 -8.78
C SER A 59 6.00 -4.99 -8.56
N LEU A 60 5.17 -5.18 -9.59
CA LEU A 60 3.72 -5.01 -9.51
C LEU A 60 3.08 -5.90 -8.41
N GLY A 61 3.51 -7.16 -8.32
CA GLY A 61 3.00 -8.09 -7.30
C GLY A 61 3.35 -7.62 -5.89
N LYS A 62 4.57 -7.13 -5.69
CA LYS A 62 4.98 -6.57 -4.39
C LYS A 62 4.26 -5.25 -4.07
N ALA A 63 3.97 -4.44 -5.07
CA ALA A 63 3.17 -3.23 -4.89
C ALA A 63 1.75 -3.56 -4.42
N ALA A 64 1.08 -4.53 -5.06
CA ALA A 64 -0.23 -5.02 -4.65
C ALA A 64 -0.23 -5.58 -3.21
N GLU A 65 0.79 -6.36 -2.86
CA GLU A 65 0.99 -6.88 -1.49
C GLU A 65 1.12 -5.75 -0.45
N ILE A 66 1.95 -4.73 -0.74
CA ILE A 66 2.11 -3.57 0.15
C ILE A 66 0.81 -2.79 0.27
N ALA A 67 0.10 -2.57 -0.84
CA ALA A 67 -1.17 -1.86 -0.85
C ALA A 67 -2.30 -2.67 -0.18
N ASP A 68 -2.15 -3.99 -0.03
CA ASP A 68 -3.18 -4.93 0.46
C ASP A 68 -4.45 -4.89 -0.41
N ILE A 69 -4.20 -5.00 -1.72
CA ILE A 69 -5.20 -5.09 -2.78
C ILE A 69 -4.79 -6.17 -3.77
N SER A 70 -5.70 -6.54 -4.67
CA SER A 70 -5.36 -7.45 -5.76
C SER A 70 -4.40 -6.81 -6.77
N ILE A 71 -3.71 -7.65 -7.53
CA ILE A 71 -2.86 -7.19 -8.65
C ILE A 71 -3.69 -6.39 -9.66
N TRP A 72 -4.94 -6.77 -9.92
CA TRP A 72 -5.84 -6.07 -10.85
C TRP A 72 -6.16 -4.66 -10.37
N GLU A 73 -6.54 -4.50 -9.10
CA GLU A 73 -6.78 -3.17 -8.51
C GLU A 73 -5.51 -2.32 -8.56
N MET A 74 -4.33 -2.91 -8.30
CA MET A 74 -3.06 -2.20 -8.44
C MET A 74 -2.81 -1.75 -9.89
N MET A 75 -3.09 -2.60 -10.88
CA MET A 75 -2.96 -2.25 -12.30
C MET A 75 -3.87 -1.08 -12.68
N ASP A 76 -5.10 -1.07 -12.19
CA ASP A 76 -6.05 0.02 -12.47
C ASP A 76 -5.61 1.33 -11.83
N ILE A 77 -5.13 1.30 -10.58
CA ILE A 77 -4.53 2.48 -9.92
C ILE A 77 -3.34 3.02 -10.72
N LEU A 78 -2.44 2.16 -11.19
CA LEU A 78 -1.29 2.58 -11.99
C LEU A 78 -1.72 3.21 -13.33
N ARG A 79 -2.74 2.63 -13.97
CA ARG A 79 -3.32 3.13 -15.23
C ARG A 79 -3.93 4.52 -15.05
N GLU A 80 -4.74 4.71 -14.01
CA GLU A 80 -5.35 6.00 -13.67
C GLU A 80 -4.29 7.07 -13.40
N GLN A 81 -3.20 6.69 -12.74
CA GLN A 81 -2.07 7.58 -12.47
C GLN A 81 -1.11 7.75 -13.66
N LYS A 82 -1.45 7.22 -14.83
CA LYS A 82 -0.63 7.24 -16.06
C LYS A 82 0.78 6.70 -15.86
N ILE A 83 0.94 5.75 -14.95
CA ILE A 83 2.20 5.04 -14.74
C ILE A 83 2.23 3.89 -15.75
N PRO A 84 3.22 3.83 -16.66
CA PRO A 84 3.26 2.81 -17.69
C PRO A 84 3.30 1.40 -17.09
N SER A 85 2.26 0.60 -17.36
CA SER A 85 2.17 -0.82 -16.98
C SER A 85 2.91 -1.72 -17.96
N ALA A 86 4.13 -1.35 -18.36
CA ALA A 86 4.95 -2.26 -19.15
C ALA A 86 5.34 -3.43 -18.25
N TYR A 87 5.14 -4.68 -18.68
CA TYR A 87 5.73 -5.82 -17.98
C TYR A 87 7.24 -5.67 -18.03
N ARG A 88 7.85 -5.28 -16.90
CA ARG A 88 9.25 -4.86 -16.88
C ARG A 88 10.15 -6.06 -16.67
N ILE A 89 11.41 -5.93 -17.07
CA ILE A 89 12.45 -6.93 -16.79
C ILE A 89 12.57 -7.19 -15.27
N SER A 90 12.26 -6.21 -14.41
CA SER A 90 12.19 -6.37 -12.96
C SER A 90 11.07 -7.32 -12.51
N ASP A 91 9.89 -7.22 -13.12
CA ASP A 91 8.75 -8.12 -12.84
C ASP A 91 9.12 -9.56 -13.23
N ALA A 92 9.72 -9.75 -14.41
CA ALA A 92 10.24 -11.04 -14.84
C ALA A 92 11.32 -11.58 -13.88
N ARG A 93 12.23 -10.73 -13.40
CA ARG A 93 13.32 -11.13 -12.50
C ARG A 93 12.80 -11.53 -11.12
N GLU A 94 11.80 -10.84 -10.58
CA GLU A 94 11.18 -11.23 -9.30
C GLU A 94 10.38 -12.52 -9.43
N GLU A 95 9.62 -12.69 -10.52
CA GLU A 95 8.89 -13.94 -10.80
C GLU A 95 9.86 -15.13 -10.88
N ILE A 96 10.97 -14.97 -11.62
CA ILE A 96 12.04 -15.96 -11.70
C ILE A 96 12.62 -16.25 -10.30
N ARG A 97 12.94 -15.23 -9.49
CA ARG A 97 13.45 -15.45 -8.13
C ARG A 97 12.45 -16.19 -7.24
N ARG A 98 11.16 -15.86 -7.33
CA ARG A 98 10.09 -16.51 -6.57
C ARG A 98 10.03 -18.00 -6.91
N ILE A 99 9.98 -18.32 -8.21
CA ILE A 99 9.95 -19.70 -8.73
C ILE A 99 11.20 -20.47 -8.29
N LEU A 100 12.39 -19.88 -8.43
CA LEU A 100 13.65 -20.51 -8.02
C LEU A 100 13.66 -20.83 -6.52
N LYS A 101 13.18 -19.91 -5.68
CA LYS A 101 13.09 -20.12 -4.22
C LYS A 101 12.09 -21.22 -3.85
N GLU A 102 10.91 -21.20 -4.47
CA GLU A 102 9.84 -22.18 -4.22
C GLU A 102 10.28 -23.61 -4.58
N HIS A 103 11.01 -23.76 -5.68
CA HIS A 103 11.49 -25.06 -6.17
C HIS A 103 12.89 -25.43 -5.65
N LYS A 104 13.46 -24.65 -4.71
CA LYS A 104 14.81 -24.83 -4.16
C LYS A 104 15.90 -24.96 -5.24
N ILE A 105 15.72 -24.27 -6.37
CA ILE A 105 16.68 -24.29 -7.47
C ILE A 105 17.84 -23.34 -7.11
N PRO A 106 19.09 -23.81 -7.01
CA PRO A 106 20.22 -22.97 -6.62
C PRO A 106 20.49 -21.88 -7.67
N SER A 107 20.62 -20.63 -7.24
CA SER A 107 20.80 -19.43 -8.08
C SER A 107 22.18 -19.33 -8.79
N HIS A 108 22.96 -20.41 -8.82
CA HIS A 108 24.31 -20.41 -9.38
C HIS A 108 24.28 -20.73 -10.88
N ASN A 109 24.06 -19.69 -11.70
CA ASN A 109 24.68 -19.45 -13.02
C ASN A 109 23.78 -18.56 -13.88
N ILE A 110 23.80 -17.26 -13.60
CA ILE A 110 23.52 -16.25 -14.64
C ILE A 110 24.71 -15.29 -14.68
N LYS A 111 25.88 -15.83 -15.03
CA LYS A 111 26.92 -15.02 -15.65
C LYS A 111 26.72 -15.14 -17.15
N ALA A 112 26.16 -14.09 -17.74
CA ALA A 112 26.10 -13.94 -19.19
C ALA A 112 27.52 -14.06 -19.75
N LYS A 113 27.68 -14.91 -20.77
CA LYS A 113 28.82 -14.86 -21.67
C LYS A 113 28.67 -13.67 -22.61
#